data_AF-A0A1F3TZX2-F1
#
_entry.id   AF-A0A1F3TZX2-F1
#
_cell.length_a   1.000
_cell.length_b   1.000
_cell.length_c   1.000
_cell.angle_alpha   90.00
_cell.angle_beta   90.00
_cell.angle_gamma   90.00
#
_symmetry.space_group_name_H-M   'P 1'
#
loop_
_entity.id
_entity.type
_entity.pdbx_description
1 polymer ?
#
loop_
_entity_poly.entity_id
_entity_poly.type
_entity_poly.pdbx_seq_one_letter_code
_entity_poly.pdbx_strand_id
1 'polypeptide(L)'
;MKRVLIGHRGVGKSTLLKRHQEYFPDVLHFDLDLEVEKSVGLSIDDVFKNYGEAYFRKQELETVEKLFRAHPNFVISLGAGFDIGQLPKDIQKIFVSRVTDQDGRIFLNRPRLNADVDPQAEYQQKYSIRQKQFLQYSDFIYHLPEGVETSNEIEQQILQNNFFISDGIYTLTANDIPQLSRIKKVFLQIELRSDLIPMRLISEIIHQDPQFQWLLSIRTEEVPTVSVRTDFDIHIPSRPADFLENPQNVISCHEESLDVAIAMIEKLGTKTHIKLSPVVENFADLLKGHLWQQQQPQQRSFLPRSATGKWVWFRQLSKYFQKINFVRNQTDIADQPSIYQWLLLPASKPNTFAAVVGNPVLFSRSPEKHREFFREKKTFFTAIQLSEADFNEAFDWLIALGLKYVAVTSPLKKNAFYKSTQSTNLSQQFQTANTLLIEGPQIFAENTDAEGFKSLIHLAEIKPNDSIAVWGGGGTLAMMKSVVPQAHFYSSRAPMLNQTQPDVVIWSTPRTEQTQWPPENWNPRLIVDLNYRENSMGLEYAQKKKCSYISGLGMFNAQAMSQQKYWSQK
;
A
#
# COMPACT_ATOMS: atom_id res chain seq x y z
N MET A 1 27.09 -9.23 -6.13
CA MET A 1 25.65 -9.06 -5.83
C MET A 1 24.84 -9.98 -6.73
N LYS A 2 24.18 -10.99 -6.14
CA LYS A 2 23.22 -11.86 -6.83
C LYS A 2 21.85 -11.69 -6.18
N ARG A 3 20.83 -11.32 -6.95
CA ARG A 3 19.46 -11.08 -6.44
C ARG A 3 18.42 -11.74 -7.32
N VAL A 4 17.30 -12.13 -6.71
CA VAL A 4 16.06 -12.42 -7.41
C VAL A 4 14.93 -11.55 -6.86
N LEU A 5 14.06 -11.12 -7.75
CA LEU A 5 12.78 -10.48 -7.41
C LEU A 5 11.69 -11.55 -7.45
N ILE A 6 11.09 -11.83 -6.30
CA ILE A 6 9.94 -12.73 -6.15
C ILE A 6 8.69 -11.92 -5.81
N GLY A 7 7.52 -12.51 -6.01
CA GLY A 7 6.24 -11.88 -5.65
C GLY A 7 5.14 -12.17 -6.65
N HIS A 8 3.93 -11.70 -6.34
CA HIS A 8 2.73 -12.00 -7.12
C HIS A 8 2.82 -11.49 -8.56
N ARG A 9 2.02 -12.10 -9.43
CA ARG A 9 1.92 -11.63 -10.81
C ARG A 9 1.33 -10.23 -10.81
N GLY A 10 1.83 -9.33 -11.67
CA GLY A 10 1.34 -7.96 -11.78
C GLY A 10 1.87 -6.98 -10.73
N VAL A 11 2.46 -7.44 -9.62
CA VAL A 11 3.00 -6.58 -8.53
C VAL A 11 4.00 -5.50 -9.00
N GLY A 12 4.56 -5.64 -10.19
CA GLY A 12 5.44 -4.64 -10.80
C GLY A 12 6.91 -5.07 -10.84
N LYS A 13 7.22 -6.37 -10.73
CA LYS A 13 8.60 -6.88 -10.78
C LYS A 13 9.36 -6.49 -12.04
N SER A 14 8.76 -6.64 -13.23
CA SER A 14 9.42 -6.26 -14.49
C SER A 14 9.64 -4.74 -14.59
N THR A 15 8.74 -3.92 -14.07
CA THR A 15 8.94 -2.46 -13.99
C THR A 15 10.02 -2.10 -12.97
N LEU A 16 10.03 -2.76 -11.82
CA LEU A 16 11.09 -2.62 -10.82
C LEU A 16 12.45 -3.08 -11.37
N LEU A 17 12.49 -4.14 -12.18
CA LEU A 17 13.73 -4.63 -12.79
C LEU A 17 14.38 -3.55 -13.67
N LYS A 18 13.57 -2.83 -14.46
CA LYS A 18 14.05 -1.68 -15.27
C LYS A 18 14.63 -0.57 -14.39
N ARG A 19 13.92 -0.15 -13.34
CA ARG A 19 14.42 0.88 -12.41
C ARG A 19 15.65 0.40 -11.63
N HIS A 20 15.70 -0.88 -11.27
CA HIS A 20 16.86 -1.48 -10.61
C HIS A 20 18.10 -1.45 -11.51
N GLN A 21 17.95 -1.42 -12.84
CA GLN A 21 19.08 -1.24 -13.76
C GLN A 21 19.66 0.17 -13.64
N GLU A 22 18.82 1.19 -13.49
CA GLU A 22 19.26 2.57 -13.26
C GLU A 22 19.99 2.71 -11.91
N TYR A 23 19.56 1.97 -10.89
CA TYR A 23 20.19 1.99 -9.56
C TYR A 23 21.50 1.21 -9.47
N PHE A 24 21.71 0.24 -10.37
CA PHE A 24 22.86 -0.66 -10.38
C PHE A 24 23.33 -0.88 -11.83
N PRO A 25 23.91 0.13 -12.48
CA PRO A 25 24.23 0.09 -13.91
C PRO A 25 25.29 -0.96 -14.28
N ASP A 26 26.14 -1.35 -13.32
CA ASP A 26 27.23 -2.33 -13.53
C ASP A 26 26.79 -3.79 -13.27
N VAL A 27 25.49 -4.03 -13.11
CA VAL A 27 24.92 -5.35 -12.81
C VAL A 27 24.03 -5.78 -13.98
N LEU A 28 24.04 -7.08 -14.29
CA LEU A 28 23.18 -7.64 -15.33
C LEU A 28 21.77 -7.87 -14.81
N HIS A 29 20.76 -7.59 -15.65
CA HIS A 29 19.34 -7.74 -15.30
C HIS A 29 18.65 -8.63 -16.31
N PHE A 30 17.92 -9.62 -15.79
CA PHE A 30 17.23 -10.62 -16.60
C PHE A 30 15.77 -10.73 -16.19
N ASP A 31 14.86 -10.70 -17.16
CA ASP A 31 13.48 -11.14 -16.94
C ASP A 31 13.42 -12.62 -17.33
N LEU A 32 13.12 -13.51 -16.38
CA LEU A 32 13.25 -14.95 -16.60
C LEU A 32 12.32 -15.43 -17.73
N ASP A 33 11.12 -14.87 -17.81
CA ASP A 33 10.16 -15.21 -18.86
C ASP A 33 10.80 -14.93 -20.25
N LEU A 34 11.47 -13.78 -20.42
CA LEU A 34 12.17 -13.43 -21.67
C LEU A 34 13.41 -14.29 -21.94
N GLU A 35 14.18 -14.66 -20.91
CA GLU A 35 15.35 -15.53 -21.09
C GLU A 35 14.96 -16.96 -21.47
N VAL A 36 13.84 -17.47 -20.94
CA VAL A 36 13.29 -18.77 -21.37
C VAL A 36 12.87 -18.71 -22.83
N GLU A 37 12.13 -17.67 -23.27
CA GLU A 37 11.73 -17.51 -24.67
C GLU A 37 12.93 -17.48 -25.63
N LYS A 38 14.00 -16.74 -25.27
CA LYS A 38 15.25 -16.72 -26.04
C LYS A 38 15.90 -18.10 -26.12
N SER A 39 15.91 -18.85 -25.01
CA SER A 39 16.57 -20.16 -24.95
C SER A 39 15.83 -21.24 -25.74
N VAL A 40 14.49 -21.20 -25.76
CA VAL A 40 13.64 -22.18 -26.44
C VAL A 40 13.35 -21.77 -27.89
N GLY A 41 13.41 -20.48 -28.22
CA GLY A 41 13.07 -19.93 -29.53
C GLY A 41 11.57 -19.86 -29.80
N LEU A 42 10.74 -19.93 -28.76
CA LEU A 42 9.27 -19.89 -28.82
C LEU A 42 8.73 -18.91 -27.79
N SER A 43 7.55 -18.35 -28.04
CA SER A 43 6.82 -17.59 -27.03
C SER A 43 6.41 -18.49 -25.86
N ILE A 44 6.24 -17.94 -24.66
CA ILE A 44 5.73 -18.71 -23.51
C ILE A 44 4.39 -19.35 -23.85
N ASP A 45 3.52 -18.65 -24.56
CA ASP A 45 2.20 -19.14 -24.95
C ASP A 45 2.33 -20.41 -25.81
N ASP A 46 3.25 -20.41 -26.78
CA ASP A 46 3.55 -21.57 -27.61
C ASP A 46 4.21 -22.70 -26.81
N VAL A 47 5.07 -22.37 -25.84
CA VAL A 47 5.68 -23.38 -24.95
C VAL A 47 4.60 -24.10 -24.13
N PHE A 48 3.66 -23.35 -23.53
CA PHE A 48 2.55 -23.94 -22.78
C PHE A 48 1.63 -24.77 -23.68
N LYS A 49 1.33 -24.28 -24.89
CA LYS A 49 0.46 -24.98 -25.85
C LYS A 49 1.09 -26.28 -26.38
N ASN A 50 2.39 -26.27 -26.68
CA ASN A 50 3.07 -27.37 -27.35
C ASN A 50 3.67 -28.40 -26.37
N TYR A 51 4.11 -27.97 -25.18
CA TYR A 51 4.87 -28.81 -24.23
C TYR A 51 4.30 -28.84 -22.81
N GLY A 52 3.36 -27.94 -22.48
CA GLY A 52 2.71 -27.89 -21.16
C GLY A 52 3.55 -27.25 -20.04
N GLU A 53 2.92 -27.09 -18.87
CA GLU A 53 3.49 -26.38 -17.72
C GLU A 53 4.75 -27.07 -17.16
N ALA A 54 4.77 -28.41 -17.07
CA ALA A 54 5.90 -29.13 -16.48
C ALA A 54 7.21 -28.90 -17.26
N TYR A 55 7.13 -28.86 -18.60
CA TYR A 55 8.27 -28.52 -19.43
C TYR A 55 8.72 -27.07 -19.21
N PHE A 56 7.78 -26.12 -19.15
CA PHE A 56 8.08 -24.72 -18.85
C PHE A 56 8.81 -24.57 -17.50
N ARG A 57 8.33 -25.23 -16.44
CA ARG A 57 8.99 -25.21 -15.13
C ARG A 57 10.42 -25.75 -15.16
N LYS A 58 10.66 -26.81 -15.93
CA LYS A 58 12.00 -27.33 -16.15
C LYS A 58 12.91 -26.31 -16.86
N GLN A 59 12.40 -25.63 -17.89
CA GLN A 59 13.15 -24.61 -18.61
C GLN A 59 13.46 -23.37 -17.74
N GLU A 60 12.53 -22.96 -16.86
CA GLU A 60 12.77 -21.90 -15.88
C GLU A 60 13.99 -22.23 -15.00
N LEU A 61 14.03 -23.45 -14.44
CA LEU A 61 15.12 -23.91 -13.57
C LEU A 61 16.46 -23.98 -14.31
N GLU A 62 16.49 -24.63 -15.47
CA GLU A 62 17.70 -24.75 -16.30
C GLU A 62 18.26 -23.37 -16.69
N THR A 63 17.38 -22.41 -16.97
CA THR A 63 17.77 -21.03 -17.32
C THR A 63 18.38 -20.31 -16.12
N VAL A 64 17.76 -20.39 -14.93
CA VAL A 64 18.32 -19.80 -13.70
C VAL A 64 19.69 -20.41 -13.37
N GLU A 65 19.85 -21.72 -13.49
CA GLU A 65 21.15 -22.37 -13.25
C GLU A 65 22.23 -21.91 -14.23
N LYS A 66 21.89 -21.78 -15.53
CA LYS A 66 22.81 -21.25 -16.54
C LYS A 66 23.25 -19.83 -16.20
N LEU A 67 22.31 -18.94 -15.88
CA LEU A 67 22.60 -17.55 -15.51
C LEU A 67 23.47 -17.49 -14.24
N PHE A 68 23.18 -18.33 -13.25
CA PHE A 68 23.94 -18.38 -12.00
C PHE A 68 25.40 -18.80 -12.21
N ARG A 69 25.66 -19.74 -13.12
CA ARG A 69 27.03 -20.20 -13.45
C ARG A 69 27.78 -19.19 -14.33
N ALA A 70 27.07 -18.54 -15.26
CA ALA A 70 27.67 -17.63 -16.23
C ALA A 70 28.04 -16.26 -15.66
N HIS A 71 27.32 -15.78 -14.64
CA HIS A 71 27.44 -14.40 -14.18
C HIS A 71 27.71 -14.30 -12.67
N PRO A 72 28.76 -13.56 -12.25
CA PRO A 72 29.06 -13.37 -10.83
C PRO A 72 28.10 -12.39 -10.15
N ASN A 73 27.54 -11.44 -10.91
CA ASN A 73 26.65 -10.39 -10.43
C ASN A 73 25.44 -10.26 -11.35
N PHE A 74 24.24 -10.39 -10.80
CA PHE A 74 23.01 -10.26 -11.59
C PHE A 74 21.77 -10.01 -10.71
N VAL A 75 20.68 -9.61 -11.37
CA VAL A 75 19.33 -9.54 -10.84
C VAL A 75 18.38 -10.28 -11.78
N ILE A 76 17.57 -11.21 -11.27
CA ILE A 76 16.54 -11.90 -12.08
C ILE A 76 15.15 -11.56 -11.55
N SER A 77 14.23 -11.15 -12.43
CA SER A 77 12.79 -11.12 -12.13
C SER A 77 12.18 -12.50 -12.41
N LEU A 78 11.65 -13.16 -11.37
CA LEU A 78 11.09 -14.52 -11.50
C LEU A 78 9.59 -14.49 -11.80
N GLY A 79 9.11 -15.52 -12.51
CA GLY A 79 7.68 -15.79 -12.66
C GLY A 79 7.02 -16.10 -11.32
N ALA A 80 5.77 -15.68 -11.12
CA ALA A 80 5.06 -15.87 -9.85
C ALA A 80 4.78 -17.34 -9.48
N GLY A 81 4.97 -18.27 -10.43
CA GLY A 81 4.82 -19.71 -10.23
C GLY A 81 6.15 -20.47 -10.11
N PHE A 82 7.28 -19.78 -10.10
CA PHE A 82 8.60 -20.41 -9.97
C PHE A 82 8.75 -21.11 -8.61
N ASP A 83 9.40 -22.28 -8.58
CA ASP A 83 9.69 -22.99 -7.34
C ASP A 83 10.92 -22.40 -6.63
N ILE A 84 10.66 -21.48 -5.69
CA ILE A 84 11.70 -20.71 -4.99
C ILE A 84 12.61 -21.62 -4.14
N GLY A 85 12.11 -22.79 -3.70
CA GLY A 85 12.89 -23.74 -2.90
C GLY A 85 14.08 -24.34 -3.66
N GLN A 86 14.05 -24.28 -5.00
CA GLN A 86 15.14 -24.77 -5.85
C GLN A 86 16.20 -23.72 -6.17
N LEU A 87 16.03 -22.48 -5.69
CA LEU A 87 17.05 -21.46 -5.88
C LEU A 87 18.33 -21.79 -5.10
N PRO A 88 19.51 -21.46 -5.67
CA PRO A 88 20.77 -21.54 -4.93
C PRO A 88 20.72 -20.79 -3.59
N LYS A 89 21.46 -21.26 -2.59
CA LYS A 89 21.49 -20.61 -1.27
C LYS A 89 22.14 -19.21 -1.32
N ASP A 90 23.22 -19.07 -2.11
CA ASP A 90 23.97 -17.82 -2.33
C ASP A 90 23.27 -16.86 -3.31
N ILE A 91 22.00 -16.54 -3.03
CA ILE A 91 21.25 -15.52 -3.76
C ILE A 91 20.28 -14.83 -2.81
N GLN A 92 20.24 -13.50 -2.87
CA GLN A 92 19.30 -12.71 -2.08
C GLN A 92 17.92 -12.73 -2.74
N LYS A 93 16.89 -13.13 -2.00
CA LYS A 93 15.49 -13.13 -2.43
C LYS A 93 14.80 -11.87 -1.92
N ILE A 94 14.42 -10.99 -2.83
CA ILE A 94 13.65 -9.78 -2.53
C ILE A 94 12.19 -10.05 -2.88
N PHE A 95 11.33 -10.12 -1.86
CA PHE A 95 9.89 -10.19 -2.07
C PHE A 95 9.32 -8.80 -2.32
N VAL A 96 8.91 -8.56 -3.56
CA VAL A 96 8.18 -7.36 -3.96
C VAL A 96 6.71 -7.57 -3.65
N SER A 97 6.18 -6.75 -2.73
CA SER A 97 4.80 -6.87 -2.25
C SER A 97 4.08 -5.53 -2.32
N ARG A 98 2.80 -5.57 -2.67
CA ARG A 98 1.86 -4.45 -2.61
C ARG A 98 0.65 -4.80 -1.74
N VAL A 99 0.06 -3.78 -1.14
CA VAL A 99 -1.18 -3.93 -0.37
C VAL A 99 -2.32 -4.48 -1.25
N THR A 100 -2.34 -4.11 -2.54
CA THR A 100 -3.37 -4.57 -3.49
C THR A 100 -3.16 -5.99 -4.01
N ASP A 101 -2.07 -6.68 -3.64
CA ASP A 101 -1.84 -8.05 -4.12
C ASP A 101 -2.95 -9.01 -3.69
N GLN A 102 -3.55 -8.79 -2.53
CA GLN A 102 -4.68 -9.60 -2.03
C GLN A 102 -5.98 -9.39 -2.82
N ASP A 103 -6.11 -8.24 -3.50
CA ASP A 103 -7.34 -7.86 -4.20
C ASP A 103 -7.47 -8.53 -5.57
N GLY A 104 -6.44 -9.27 -6.00
CA GLY A 104 -6.36 -9.88 -7.33
C GLY A 104 -6.13 -8.88 -8.46
N ARG A 105 -5.78 -9.44 -9.63
CA ARG A 105 -5.45 -8.68 -10.84
C ARG A 105 -5.91 -9.45 -12.07
N ILE A 106 -6.42 -8.73 -13.05
CA ILE A 106 -6.88 -9.24 -14.33
C ILE A 106 -5.81 -8.95 -15.38
N PHE A 107 -5.47 -9.95 -16.19
CA PHE A 107 -4.43 -9.86 -17.21
C PHE A 107 -5.00 -10.16 -18.58
N LEU A 108 -4.82 -9.23 -19.53
CA LEU A 108 -5.25 -9.41 -20.92
C LEU A 108 -4.24 -10.21 -21.77
N ASN A 109 -2.95 -10.16 -21.42
CA ASN A 109 -1.84 -10.54 -22.31
C ASN A 109 -1.14 -11.87 -21.97
N ARG A 110 -1.75 -12.79 -21.21
CA ARG A 110 -1.18 -14.13 -20.99
C ARG A 110 -2.31 -15.16 -20.89
N PRO A 111 -2.14 -16.37 -21.44
CA PRO A 111 -3.11 -17.44 -21.36
C PRO A 111 -3.44 -17.77 -19.92
N ARG A 112 -4.73 -18.01 -19.68
CA ARG A 112 -5.21 -18.55 -18.41
C ARG A 112 -4.91 -20.04 -18.38
N LEU A 113 -4.49 -20.54 -17.22
CA LEU A 113 -4.24 -21.98 -17.03
C LEU A 113 -5.56 -22.75 -17.01
N ASN A 114 -6.64 -22.11 -16.58
CA ASN A 114 -7.99 -22.64 -16.64
C ASN A 114 -8.94 -21.62 -17.25
N ALA A 115 -9.46 -21.91 -18.44
CA ALA A 115 -10.41 -21.03 -19.12
C ALA A 115 -11.81 -21.06 -18.48
N ASP A 116 -12.14 -22.10 -17.72
CA ASP A 116 -13.47 -22.31 -17.15
C ASP A 116 -13.64 -21.65 -15.77
N VAL A 117 -12.55 -21.18 -15.16
CA VAL A 117 -12.56 -20.47 -13.88
C VAL A 117 -12.50 -18.97 -14.13
N ASP A 118 -13.30 -18.20 -13.40
CA ASP A 118 -13.23 -16.74 -13.39
C ASP A 118 -11.80 -16.24 -13.11
N PRO A 119 -11.26 -15.24 -13.85
CA PRO A 119 -9.86 -14.79 -13.68
C PRO A 119 -9.52 -14.37 -12.24
N GLN A 120 -10.48 -13.75 -11.55
CA GLN A 120 -10.29 -13.28 -10.19
C GLN A 120 -10.28 -14.46 -9.21
N ALA A 121 -11.19 -15.41 -9.37
CA ALA A 121 -11.22 -16.64 -8.58
C ALA A 121 -9.92 -17.46 -8.75
N GLU A 122 -9.41 -17.59 -9.98
CA GLU A 122 -8.14 -18.29 -10.23
C GLU A 122 -6.97 -17.64 -9.48
N TYR A 123 -6.91 -16.31 -9.47
CA TYR A 123 -5.88 -15.58 -8.73
C TYR A 123 -5.98 -15.85 -7.23
N GLN A 124 -7.19 -15.74 -6.66
CA GLN A 124 -7.42 -15.87 -5.22
C GLN A 124 -7.05 -17.26 -4.70
N GLN A 125 -7.35 -18.32 -5.45
CA GLN A 125 -6.96 -19.69 -5.10
C GLN A 125 -5.43 -19.85 -4.94
N LYS A 126 -4.64 -19.15 -5.76
CA LYS A 126 -3.18 -19.23 -5.75
C LYS A 126 -2.53 -18.23 -4.78
N TYR A 127 -3.22 -17.15 -4.44
CA TYR A 127 -2.68 -16.07 -3.63
C TYR A 127 -2.18 -16.56 -2.27
N SER A 128 -3.03 -17.24 -1.48
CA SER A 128 -2.69 -17.64 -0.11
C SER A 128 -1.49 -18.60 -0.03
N ILE A 129 -1.38 -19.52 -0.99
CA ILE A 129 -0.28 -20.48 -1.07
C ILE A 129 1.03 -19.76 -1.41
N ARG A 130 1.01 -18.92 -2.45
CA ARG A 130 2.17 -18.15 -2.90
C ARG A 130 2.63 -17.14 -1.87
N GLN A 131 1.69 -16.46 -1.19
CA GLN A 131 2.01 -15.50 -0.14
C GLN A 131 2.83 -16.14 0.97
N LYS A 132 2.43 -17.33 1.44
CA LYS A 132 3.19 -18.09 2.45
C LYS A 132 4.58 -18.45 1.96
N GLN A 133 4.72 -18.92 0.71
CA GLN A 133 6.01 -19.24 0.12
C GLN A 133 6.91 -18.00 -0.01
N PHE A 134 6.38 -16.87 -0.49
CA PHE A 134 7.17 -15.64 -0.64
C PHE A 134 7.69 -15.15 0.72
N LEU A 135 6.86 -15.16 1.75
CA LEU A 135 7.28 -14.79 3.11
C LEU A 135 8.33 -15.76 3.68
N GLN A 136 8.14 -17.07 3.46
CA GLN A 136 9.06 -18.09 3.97
C GLN A 136 10.46 -18.00 3.35
N TYR A 137 10.55 -17.72 2.05
CA TYR A 137 11.82 -17.76 1.32
C TYR A 137 12.47 -16.38 1.12
N SER A 138 11.80 -15.28 1.47
CA SER A 138 12.37 -13.94 1.29
C SER A 138 13.43 -13.62 2.34
N ASP A 139 14.54 -13.03 1.90
CA ASP A 139 15.54 -12.42 2.79
C ASP A 139 15.17 -10.97 3.14
N PHE A 140 14.34 -10.34 2.29
CA PHE A 140 13.92 -8.95 2.42
C PHE A 140 12.58 -8.74 1.73
N ILE A 141 11.67 -8.02 2.38
CA ILE A 141 10.39 -7.60 1.78
C ILE A 141 10.49 -6.15 1.36
N TYR A 142 10.39 -5.91 0.06
CA TYR A 142 10.21 -4.58 -0.48
C TYR A 142 8.71 -4.28 -0.65
N HIS A 143 8.15 -3.53 0.31
CA HIS A 143 6.79 -3.00 0.22
C HIS A 143 6.74 -1.87 -0.81
N LEU A 144 6.47 -2.23 -2.05
CA LEU A 144 6.39 -1.31 -3.19
C LEU A 144 5.13 -0.44 -3.06
N PRO A 145 5.25 0.90 -3.04
CA PRO A 145 4.08 1.77 -3.07
C PRO A 145 3.26 1.63 -4.36
N GLU A 146 1.98 1.95 -4.27
CA GLU A 146 1.11 2.03 -5.45
C GLU A 146 1.47 3.27 -6.29
N GLY A 147 1.64 3.07 -7.60
CA GLY A 147 1.88 4.16 -8.55
C GLY A 147 3.34 4.55 -8.76
N VAL A 148 4.32 3.76 -8.29
CA VAL A 148 5.74 3.98 -8.64
C VAL A 148 6.00 3.59 -10.09
N GLU A 149 6.10 4.61 -10.95
CA GLU A 149 6.35 4.47 -12.39
C GLU A 149 7.82 4.71 -12.74
N THR A 150 8.45 5.72 -12.13
CA THR A 150 9.83 6.15 -12.40
C THR A 150 10.76 5.87 -11.23
N SER A 151 12.06 5.89 -11.52
CA SER A 151 13.12 5.83 -10.51
C SER A 151 12.93 6.93 -9.47
N ASN A 152 13.11 6.58 -8.21
CA ASN A 152 13.17 7.53 -7.11
C ASN A 152 14.25 7.18 -6.08
N GLU A 153 14.68 8.20 -5.34
CA GLU A 153 15.76 8.15 -4.36
C GLU A 153 15.45 7.20 -3.19
N ILE A 154 14.19 7.13 -2.73
CA ILE A 154 13.81 6.28 -1.59
C ILE A 154 13.92 4.80 -1.97
N GLU A 155 13.36 4.40 -3.12
CA GLU A 155 13.49 3.04 -3.65
C GLU A 155 14.97 2.68 -3.88
N GLN A 156 15.76 3.61 -4.43
CA GLN A 156 17.20 3.43 -4.62
C GLN A 156 17.92 3.17 -3.28
N GLN A 157 17.72 4.03 -2.29
CA GLN A 157 18.31 3.91 -0.95
C GLN A 157 17.97 2.56 -0.31
N ILE A 158 16.71 2.13 -0.39
CA ILE A 158 16.25 0.86 0.17
C ILE A 158 16.96 -0.32 -0.51
N LEU A 159 16.96 -0.37 -1.84
CA LEU A 159 17.54 -1.48 -2.60
C LEU A 159 19.07 -1.51 -2.49
N GLN A 160 19.72 -0.36 -2.31
CA GLN A 160 21.15 -0.24 -2.05
C GLN A 160 21.53 -0.45 -0.58
N ASN A 161 20.54 -0.52 0.33
CA ASN A 161 20.77 -0.54 1.78
C ASN A 161 21.53 0.71 2.28
N ASN A 162 21.28 1.85 1.65
CA ASN A 162 21.94 3.12 1.90
C ASN A 162 20.97 4.13 2.54
N PHE A 163 20.53 3.80 3.76
CA PHE A 163 19.68 4.65 4.59
C PHE A 163 19.97 4.35 6.07
N PHE A 164 19.51 5.23 6.97
CA PHE A 164 19.61 5.00 8.40
C PHE A 164 18.35 5.51 9.11
N ILE A 165 17.74 4.64 9.92
CA ILE A 165 16.55 4.93 10.73
C ILE A 165 16.95 4.95 12.19
N SER A 166 16.92 6.13 12.80
CA SER A 166 17.24 6.35 14.22
C SER A 166 16.03 6.46 15.14
N ASP A 167 14.83 6.63 14.57
CA ASP A 167 13.60 6.99 15.26
C ASP A 167 12.48 5.95 15.09
N GLY A 168 12.80 4.79 14.51
CA GLY A 168 11.92 3.66 14.32
C GLY A 168 12.64 2.35 14.67
N ILE A 169 11.92 1.44 15.33
CA ILE A 169 12.44 0.15 15.79
C ILE A 169 12.09 -0.94 14.78
N TYR A 170 13.06 -1.80 14.47
CA TYR A 170 12.86 -3.00 13.65
C TYR A 170 12.63 -4.23 14.54
N THR A 171 11.53 -4.97 14.35
CA THR A 171 11.25 -6.19 15.12
C THR A 171 11.88 -7.43 14.49
N LEU A 172 12.99 -7.92 15.01
CA LEU A 172 13.69 -9.06 14.42
C LEU A 172 12.82 -10.34 14.49
N THR A 173 12.70 -11.04 13.37
CA THR A 173 12.13 -12.39 13.28
C THR A 173 13.24 -13.43 13.09
N ALA A 174 12.91 -14.72 13.26
CA ALA A 174 13.86 -15.80 13.00
C ALA A 174 14.42 -15.79 11.56
N ASN A 175 13.60 -15.39 10.57
CA ASN A 175 14.00 -15.28 9.17
C ASN A 175 14.98 -14.12 8.92
N ASP A 176 15.02 -13.12 9.78
CA ASP A 176 15.90 -11.96 9.64
C ASP A 176 17.31 -12.22 10.18
N ILE A 177 17.51 -13.23 11.02
CA ILE A 177 18.79 -13.51 11.71
C ILE A 177 19.97 -13.62 10.75
N PRO A 178 19.87 -14.33 9.59
CA PRO A 178 20.96 -14.36 8.61
C PRO A 178 21.33 -12.97 8.05
N GLN A 179 20.42 -12.00 8.10
CA GLN A 179 20.60 -10.63 7.61
C GLN A 179 20.87 -9.61 8.73
N LEU A 180 21.02 -10.06 9.98
CA LEU A 180 21.13 -9.17 11.15
C LEU A 180 22.25 -8.13 11.02
N SER A 181 23.42 -8.53 10.52
CA SER A 181 24.56 -7.61 10.31
C SER A 181 24.25 -6.50 9.31
N ARG A 182 23.40 -6.75 8.32
CA ARG A 182 22.92 -5.76 7.35
C ARG A 182 21.85 -4.85 7.95
N ILE A 183 20.94 -5.42 8.74
CA ILE A 183 19.86 -4.66 9.41
C ILE A 183 20.45 -3.67 10.41
N LYS A 184 21.45 -4.07 11.21
CA LYS A 184 22.14 -3.21 12.18
C LYS A 184 22.86 -2.01 11.56
N LYS A 185 23.17 -2.04 10.26
CA LYS A 185 23.78 -0.89 9.55
C LYS A 185 22.77 0.20 9.23
N VAL A 186 21.47 -0.13 9.19
CA VAL A 186 20.41 0.79 8.73
C VAL A 186 19.38 1.09 9.80
N PHE A 187 19.41 0.40 10.94
CA PHE A 187 18.59 0.71 12.11
C PHE A 187 19.46 0.96 13.34
N LEU A 188 19.16 2.02 14.08
CA LEU A 188 19.79 2.30 15.36
C LEU A 188 19.37 1.29 16.45
N GLN A 189 18.10 0.88 16.41
CA GLN A 189 17.48 0.05 17.45
C GLN A 189 16.74 -1.15 16.83
N ILE A 190 16.90 -2.32 17.44
CA ILE A 190 16.23 -3.57 17.04
C ILE A 190 15.52 -4.18 18.25
N GLU A 191 14.27 -4.59 18.06
CA GLU A 191 13.47 -5.34 19.02
C GLU A 191 13.69 -6.85 18.83
N LEU A 192 13.97 -7.55 19.93
CA LEU A 192 14.04 -9.01 20.02
C LEU A 192 12.84 -9.49 20.85
N ARG A 193 11.99 -10.34 20.29
CA ARG A 193 10.74 -10.78 20.92
C ARG A 193 10.80 -12.23 21.37
N SER A 194 10.49 -12.49 22.64
CA SER A 194 10.59 -13.85 23.22
C SER A 194 9.57 -14.85 22.67
N ASP A 195 8.53 -14.38 21.99
CA ASP A 195 7.55 -15.21 21.26
C ASP A 195 7.94 -15.47 19.78
N LEU A 196 8.91 -14.73 19.24
CA LEU A 196 9.38 -14.88 17.85
C LEU A 196 10.76 -15.55 17.74
N ILE A 197 11.59 -15.42 18.77
CA ILE A 197 12.95 -15.95 18.81
C ILE A 197 13.17 -16.61 20.18
N PRO A 198 13.69 -17.86 20.24
CA PRO A 198 13.99 -18.51 21.51
C PRO A 198 14.96 -17.68 22.38
N MET A 199 14.72 -17.60 23.69
CA MET A 199 15.51 -16.75 24.60
C MET A 199 17.00 -17.07 24.64
N ARG A 200 17.38 -18.33 24.42
CA ARG A 200 18.79 -18.73 24.27
C ARG A 200 19.45 -17.96 23.11
N LEU A 201 18.80 -17.94 21.95
CA LEU A 201 19.33 -17.30 20.75
C LEU A 201 19.33 -15.77 20.89
N ILE A 202 18.30 -15.20 21.53
CA ILE A 202 18.27 -13.78 21.92
C ILE A 202 19.51 -13.43 22.76
N SER A 203 19.82 -14.25 23.76
CA SER A 203 20.97 -14.03 24.64
C SER A 203 22.30 -14.12 23.89
N GLU A 204 22.43 -15.09 22.99
CA GLU A 204 23.60 -15.22 22.10
C GLU A 204 23.76 -13.99 21.20
N ILE A 205 22.67 -13.48 20.59
CA ILE A 205 22.69 -12.27 19.75
C ILE A 205 23.15 -11.05 20.53
N ILE A 206 22.61 -10.84 21.74
CA ILE A 206 22.96 -9.69 22.57
C ILE A 206 24.41 -9.77 23.04
N HIS A 207 24.88 -10.94 23.47
CA HIS A 207 26.28 -11.12 23.90
C HIS A 207 27.30 -10.89 22.78
N GLN A 208 26.93 -11.16 21.52
CA GLN A 208 27.81 -10.90 20.38
C GLN A 208 28.00 -9.41 20.08
N ASP A 209 27.03 -8.56 20.43
CA ASP A 209 27.18 -7.11 20.35
C ASP A 209 26.40 -6.40 21.46
N PRO A 210 26.97 -6.32 22.68
CA PRO A 210 26.31 -5.72 23.82
C PRO A 210 26.20 -4.19 23.75
N GLN A 211 26.90 -3.54 22.81
CA GLN A 211 26.89 -2.09 22.65
C GLN A 211 25.76 -1.61 21.73
N PHE A 212 25.20 -2.50 20.91
CA PHE A 212 24.08 -2.17 20.05
C PHE A 212 22.80 -1.88 20.87
N GLN A 213 21.93 -1.00 20.37
CA GLN A 213 20.70 -0.65 21.09
C GLN A 213 19.63 -1.72 20.90
N TRP A 214 19.61 -2.69 21.80
CA TRP A 214 18.59 -3.73 21.84
C TRP A 214 17.35 -3.28 22.63
N LEU A 215 16.16 -3.68 22.16
CA LEU A 215 14.94 -3.72 22.95
C LEU A 215 14.51 -5.18 23.12
N LEU A 216 14.61 -5.71 24.32
CA LEU A 216 14.12 -7.07 24.60
C LEU A 216 12.64 -7.01 24.97
N SER A 217 11.78 -7.55 24.12
CA SER A 217 10.33 -7.60 24.35
C SER A 217 9.92 -8.96 24.90
N ILE A 218 9.53 -8.99 26.17
CA ILE A 218 9.10 -10.20 26.87
C ILE A 218 7.60 -10.39 26.68
N ARG A 219 7.25 -11.50 26.02
CA ARG A 219 5.89 -11.93 25.67
C ARG A 219 5.59 -13.36 26.15
N THR A 220 6.56 -14.00 26.78
CA THR A 220 6.50 -15.36 27.33
C THR A 220 7.02 -15.33 28.77
N GLU A 221 6.74 -16.35 29.58
CA GLU A 221 7.17 -16.40 30.99
C GLU A 221 8.68 -16.70 31.17
N GLU A 222 9.42 -16.89 30.08
CA GLU A 222 10.86 -17.16 30.12
C GLU A 222 11.62 -15.98 30.75
N VAL A 223 12.47 -16.29 31.73
CA VAL A 223 13.24 -15.27 32.45
C VAL A 223 14.43 -14.80 31.60
N PRO A 224 14.62 -13.49 31.41
CA PRO A 224 15.78 -12.96 30.71
C PRO A 224 17.08 -13.29 31.45
N THR A 225 18.07 -13.81 30.73
CA THR A 225 19.44 -14.02 31.25
C THR A 225 20.39 -12.87 30.93
N VAL A 226 19.87 -11.79 30.33
CA VAL A 226 20.62 -10.62 29.82
C VAL A 226 20.02 -9.33 30.36
N SER A 227 20.88 -8.34 30.65
CA SER A 227 20.45 -7.02 31.14
C SER A 227 20.55 -5.99 30.02
N VAL A 228 19.42 -5.69 29.40
CA VAL A 228 19.26 -4.66 28.36
C VAL A 228 17.94 -3.91 28.57
N ARG A 229 17.71 -2.85 27.80
CA ARG A 229 16.41 -2.17 27.78
C ARG A 229 15.31 -3.19 27.45
N THR A 230 14.31 -3.28 28.31
CA THR A 230 13.30 -4.34 28.22
C THR A 230 11.89 -3.76 28.14
N ASP A 231 11.05 -4.39 27.32
CA ASP A 231 9.61 -4.15 27.18
C ASP A 231 8.82 -5.36 27.70
N PHE A 232 8.26 -5.24 28.91
CA PHE A 232 7.40 -6.29 29.48
C PHE A 232 5.95 -6.08 29.07
N ASP A 233 5.32 -7.14 28.58
CA ASP A 233 3.88 -7.18 28.49
C ASP A 233 3.26 -7.19 29.89
N ILE A 234 2.20 -6.40 30.10
CA ILE A 234 1.54 -6.20 31.39
C ILE A 234 1.00 -7.50 32.00
N HIS A 235 0.69 -8.51 31.18
CA HIS A 235 0.16 -9.80 31.61
C HIS A 235 1.23 -10.75 32.13
N ILE A 236 2.52 -10.46 31.92
CA ILE A 236 3.61 -11.29 32.42
C ILE A 236 3.87 -10.95 33.90
N PRO A 237 3.64 -11.90 34.84
CA PRO A 237 3.75 -11.63 36.27
C PRO A 237 5.21 -11.61 36.75
N SER A 238 6.10 -12.31 36.06
CA SER A 238 7.51 -12.54 36.43
C SER A 238 8.43 -11.36 36.12
N ARG A 239 7.99 -10.14 36.42
CA ARG A 239 8.80 -8.91 36.25
C ARG A 239 9.68 -8.62 37.48
N PRO A 240 10.88 -8.02 37.30
CA PRO A 240 11.71 -7.56 38.41
C PRO A 240 10.98 -6.53 39.29
N ALA A 241 11.27 -6.51 40.59
CA ALA A 241 10.57 -5.66 41.56
C ALA A 241 10.74 -4.15 41.31
N ASP A 242 11.92 -3.73 40.85
CA ASP A 242 12.28 -2.35 40.53
C ASP A 242 11.95 -1.95 39.09
N PHE A 243 11.40 -2.87 38.29
CA PHE A 243 11.16 -2.66 36.86
C PHE A 243 10.35 -1.39 36.57
N LEU A 244 9.30 -1.17 37.36
CA LEU A 244 8.36 -0.05 37.20
C LEU A 244 8.97 1.32 37.57
N GLU A 245 10.09 1.33 38.29
CA GLU A 245 10.77 2.57 38.69
C GLU A 245 11.78 3.06 37.64
N ASN A 246 12.13 2.22 36.65
CA ASN A 246 13.16 2.54 35.67
C ASN A 246 12.56 3.17 34.39
N PRO A 247 12.81 4.46 34.09
CA PRO A 247 12.23 5.14 32.93
C PRO A 247 12.80 4.68 31.58
N GLN A 248 13.89 3.91 31.56
CA GLN A 248 14.43 3.32 30.33
C GLN A 248 13.62 2.11 29.88
N ASN A 249 13.01 1.39 30.82
CA ASN A 249 12.17 0.25 30.54
C ASN A 249 10.88 0.66 29.83
N VAL A 250 10.19 -0.33 29.29
CA VAL A 250 8.88 -0.17 28.67
C VAL A 250 7.92 -1.17 29.31
N ILE A 251 6.72 -0.73 29.66
CA ILE A 251 5.62 -1.63 29.95
C ILE A 251 4.55 -1.47 28.88
N SER A 252 4.12 -2.59 28.32
CA SER A 252 3.20 -2.61 27.20
C SER A 252 1.91 -3.36 27.48
N CYS A 253 0.84 -2.91 26.84
CA CYS A 253 -0.47 -3.56 26.88
C CYS A 253 -1.03 -3.66 25.46
N HIS A 254 -1.47 -4.86 25.09
CA HIS A 254 -1.92 -5.22 23.75
C HIS A 254 -3.39 -5.64 23.71
N GLU A 255 -4.15 -5.34 24.76
CA GLU A 255 -5.59 -5.61 24.89
C GLU A 255 -6.39 -5.13 23.67
N GLU A 256 -7.48 -5.81 23.35
CA GLU A 256 -8.31 -5.44 22.20
C GLU A 256 -9.05 -4.12 22.45
N SER A 257 -9.53 -3.89 23.66
CA SER A 257 -10.21 -2.66 24.05
C SER A 257 -9.24 -1.60 24.56
N LEU A 258 -9.29 -0.40 23.96
CA LEU A 258 -8.52 0.75 24.41
C LEU A 258 -8.80 1.10 25.89
N ASP A 259 -10.06 1.03 26.32
CA ASP A 259 -10.45 1.42 27.67
C ASP A 259 -9.95 0.46 28.73
N VAL A 260 -10.02 -0.84 28.42
CA VAL A 260 -9.41 -1.87 29.25
C VAL A 260 -7.90 -1.67 29.31
N ALA A 261 -7.26 -1.42 28.16
CA ALA A 261 -5.82 -1.20 28.07
C ALA A 261 -5.35 -0.01 28.93
N ILE A 262 -6.05 1.13 28.83
CA ILE A 262 -5.78 2.33 29.64
C ILE A 262 -5.99 2.02 31.13
N ALA A 263 -7.14 1.46 31.50
CA ALA A 263 -7.48 1.21 32.90
C ALA A 263 -6.49 0.24 33.55
N MET A 264 -6.00 -0.77 32.82
CA MET A 264 -5.00 -1.70 33.33
C MET A 264 -3.65 -1.03 33.55
N ILE A 265 -3.17 -0.27 32.57
CA ILE A 265 -1.81 0.28 32.63
C ILE A 265 -1.70 1.45 33.61
N GLU A 266 -2.76 2.25 33.76
CA GLU A 266 -2.76 3.38 34.70
C GLU A 266 -2.81 2.93 36.16
N LYS A 267 -3.44 1.78 36.46
CA LYS A 267 -3.43 1.18 37.81
C LYS A 267 -2.05 0.85 38.33
N LEU A 268 -1.05 0.69 37.45
CA LEU A 268 0.31 0.36 37.86
C LEU A 268 1.05 1.51 38.54
N GLY A 269 0.67 2.77 38.26
CA GLY A 269 1.35 3.95 38.83
C GLY A 269 2.87 3.94 38.63
N THR A 270 3.33 3.95 37.38
CA THR A 270 4.73 3.66 37.02
C THR A 270 5.52 4.90 36.54
N LYS A 271 6.85 4.90 36.76
CA LYS A 271 7.79 5.85 36.13
C LYS A 271 8.35 5.34 34.80
N THR A 272 8.09 4.07 34.50
CA THR A 272 8.48 3.41 33.25
C THR A 272 7.76 4.02 32.06
N HIS A 273 8.34 3.91 30.85
CA HIS A 273 7.66 4.29 29.63
C HIS A 273 6.47 3.35 29.35
N ILE A 274 5.32 3.91 29.02
CA ILE A 274 4.08 3.18 28.77
C ILE A 274 3.85 3.06 27.26
N LYS A 275 3.59 1.84 26.78
CA LYS A 275 3.29 1.55 25.38
C LYS A 275 1.94 0.85 25.23
N LEU A 276 0.93 1.58 24.77
CA LEU A 276 -0.37 0.98 24.41
C LEU A 276 -0.38 0.58 22.94
N SER A 277 -0.78 -0.65 22.65
CA SER A 277 -1.02 -1.12 21.28
C SER A 277 -2.34 -1.89 21.15
N PRO A 278 -3.49 -1.21 21.34
CA PRO A 278 -4.79 -1.85 21.27
C PRO A 278 -5.30 -1.99 19.83
N VAL A 279 -6.36 -2.77 19.66
CA VAL A 279 -7.17 -2.73 18.44
C VAL A 279 -8.03 -1.47 18.46
N VAL A 280 -8.11 -0.77 17.32
CA VAL A 280 -8.85 0.48 17.16
C VAL A 280 -9.67 0.39 15.89
N GLU A 281 -10.99 0.51 16.00
CA GLU A 281 -11.91 0.32 14.88
C GLU A 281 -12.45 1.64 14.33
N ASN A 282 -12.58 2.64 15.20
CA ASN A 282 -13.26 3.91 14.93
C ASN A 282 -12.36 5.13 15.29
N PHE A 283 -12.79 6.32 14.88
CA PHE A 283 -12.05 7.55 15.13
C PHE A 283 -12.16 8.05 16.57
N ALA A 284 -13.29 7.82 17.26
CA ALA A 284 -13.44 8.16 18.67
C ALA A 284 -12.34 7.53 19.54
N ASP A 285 -12.08 6.23 19.35
CA ASP A 285 -11.02 5.50 20.06
C ASP A 285 -9.63 6.00 19.66
N LEU A 286 -9.41 6.27 18.37
CA LEU A 286 -8.14 6.84 17.90
C LEU A 286 -7.86 8.20 18.58
N LEU A 287 -8.86 9.08 18.61
CA LEU A 287 -8.78 10.39 19.26
C LEU A 287 -8.54 10.25 20.76
N LYS A 288 -9.27 9.35 21.43
CA LYS A 288 -9.09 9.06 22.85
C LYS A 288 -7.67 8.60 23.16
N GLY A 289 -7.14 7.65 22.39
CA GLY A 289 -5.78 7.15 22.55
C GLY A 289 -4.72 8.22 22.24
N HIS A 290 -4.95 9.06 21.23
CA HIS A 290 -4.10 10.21 20.94
C HIS A 290 -4.06 11.21 22.11
N LEU A 291 -5.23 11.64 22.61
CA LEU A 291 -5.32 12.56 23.74
C LEU A 291 -4.68 11.99 25.00
N TRP A 292 -4.90 10.70 25.28
CA TRP A 292 -4.24 9.99 26.37
C TRP A 292 -2.71 10.05 26.23
N GLN A 293 -2.18 9.84 25.03
CA GLN A 293 -0.74 9.92 24.77
C GLN A 293 -0.21 11.35 24.95
N GLN A 294 -0.95 12.37 24.49
CA GLN A 294 -0.57 13.78 24.59
C GLN A 294 -0.51 14.33 26.02
N GLN A 295 -1.14 13.67 27.00
CA GLN A 295 -1.03 14.06 28.41
C GLN A 295 0.41 13.89 28.95
N GLN A 296 1.15 12.89 28.46
CA GLN A 296 2.53 12.61 28.88
C GLN A 296 3.37 12.13 27.69
N PRO A 297 3.66 12.99 26.69
CA PRO A 297 4.19 12.57 25.39
C PRO A 297 5.60 11.96 25.46
N GLN A 298 6.34 12.30 26.52
CA GLN A 298 7.68 11.77 26.78
C GLN A 298 7.67 10.40 27.48
N GLN A 299 6.54 9.99 28.05
CA GLN A 299 6.40 8.72 28.79
C GLN A 299 5.40 7.77 28.11
N ARG A 300 4.49 8.27 27.27
CA ARG A 300 3.43 7.46 26.65
C ARG A 300 3.66 7.29 25.16
N SER A 301 3.36 6.10 24.66
CA SER A 301 3.25 5.81 23.23
C SER A 301 1.98 5.05 22.95
N PHE A 302 1.30 5.45 21.87
CA PHE A 302 0.05 4.87 21.41
C PHE A 302 0.24 4.35 19.98
N LEU A 303 0.09 3.03 19.83
CA LEU A 303 0.37 2.28 18.61
C LEU A 303 -0.92 1.56 18.16
N PRO A 304 -1.91 2.27 17.61
CA PRO A 304 -3.19 1.67 17.21
C PRO A 304 -3.00 0.56 16.18
N ARG A 305 -3.77 -0.52 16.32
CA ARG A 305 -3.82 -1.65 15.40
C ARG A 305 -5.21 -1.79 14.78
N SER A 306 -5.25 -2.24 13.55
CA SER A 306 -6.43 -2.56 12.77
C SER A 306 -6.10 -3.75 11.86
N ALA A 307 -7.13 -4.48 11.43
CA ALA A 307 -6.94 -5.59 10.49
C ALA A 307 -6.50 -5.12 9.09
N THR A 308 -6.74 -3.86 8.74
CA THR A 308 -6.64 -3.37 7.35
C THR A 308 -5.51 -2.36 7.12
N GLY A 309 -4.83 -1.91 8.18
CA GLY A 309 -3.87 -0.80 8.07
C GLY A 309 -4.54 0.57 7.99
N LYS A 310 -5.74 0.74 8.57
CA LYS A 310 -6.52 1.99 8.56
C LYS A 310 -5.75 3.17 9.15
N TRP A 311 -4.81 2.91 10.07
CA TRP A 311 -4.11 3.87 10.89
C TRP A 311 -2.64 4.07 10.51
N VAL A 312 -2.16 3.54 9.38
CA VAL A 312 -0.78 3.76 8.90
C VAL A 312 -0.42 5.25 8.88
N TRP A 313 -1.33 6.12 8.42
CA TRP A 313 -1.11 7.58 8.38
C TRP A 313 -0.89 8.18 9.78
N PHE A 314 -1.60 7.68 10.80
CA PHE A 314 -1.44 8.14 12.18
C PHE A 314 -0.11 7.65 12.74
N ARG A 315 0.27 6.41 12.41
CA ARG A 315 1.56 5.82 12.77
C ARG A 315 2.75 6.50 12.07
N GLN A 316 2.54 7.10 10.90
CA GLN A 316 3.50 8.02 10.28
C GLN A 316 3.62 9.33 11.07
N LEU A 317 2.50 9.96 11.45
CA LEU A 317 2.52 11.19 12.24
C LEU A 317 3.12 11.00 13.64
N SER A 318 2.96 9.80 14.22
CA SER A 318 3.47 9.52 15.56
C SER A 318 4.99 9.58 15.67
N LYS A 319 5.72 9.49 14.54
CA LYS A 319 7.15 9.81 14.45
C LYS A 319 7.50 11.13 15.17
N TYR A 320 6.61 12.10 15.14
CA TYR A 320 6.89 13.47 15.61
C TYR A 320 6.40 13.80 17.01
N PHE A 321 5.63 12.93 17.65
CA PHE A 321 5.02 13.24 18.95
C PHE A 321 5.14 12.12 19.99
N GLN A 322 5.80 11.01 19.67
CA GLN A 322 6.12 9.96 20.64
C GLN A 322 7.48 9.33 20.39
N LYS A 323 8.08 8.77 21.45
CA LYS A 323 9.42 8.18 21.42
C LYS A 323 9.51 6.82 20.74
N ILE A 324 8.51 5.96 20.94
CA ILE A 324 8.54 4.57 20.47
C ILE A 324 7.68 4.45 19.21
N ASN A 325 8.32 4.08 18.11
CA ASN A 325 7.66 3.76 16.86
C ASN A 325 8.28 2.49 16.25
N PHE A 326 7.51 1.78 15.44
CA PHE A 326 7.95 0.56 14.78
C PHE A 326 7.78 0.71 13.28
N VAL A 327 8.77 0.23 12.53
CA VAL A 327 8.77 0.21 11.07
C VAL A 327 8.52 -1.21 10.61
N ARG A 328 7.62 -1.34 9.64
CA ARG A 328 7.16 -2.64 9.15
C ARG A 328 8.29 -3.43 8.53
N ASN A 329 8.25 -4.74 8.78
CA ASN A 329 9.14 -5.73 8.21
C ASN A 329 8.35 -7.02 7.91
N GLN A 330 8.92 -8.19 8.18
CA GLN A 330 8.24 -9.49 8.01
C GLN A 330 7.08 -9.75 8.99
N THR A 331 6.89 -8.91 10.00
CA THR A 331 5.81 -9.05 10.99
C THR A 331 4.44 -8.62 10.44
N ASP A 332 3.37 -9.23 10.96
CA ASP A 332 1.99 -9.07 10.47
C ASP A 332 1.22 -7.95 11.20
N ILE A 333 1.80 -6.75 11.29
CA ILE A 333 1.11 -5.57 11.84
C ILE A 333 0.82 -4.59 10.71
N ALA A 334 -0.42 -4.59 10.24
CA ALA A 334 -0.85 -3.84 9.06
C ALA A 334 -0.61 -2.33 9.17
N ASP A 335 -0.77 -1.75 10.37
CA ASP A 335 -0.64 -0.31 10.62
C ASP A 335 0.80 0.18 10.76
N GLN A 336 1.80 -0.70 10.85
CA GLN A 336 3.19 -0.24 10.83
C GLN A 336 3.52 0.36 9.46
N PRO A 337 4.07 1.59 9.39
CA PRO A 337 4.52 2.16 8.14
C PRO A 337 5.66 1.32 7.56
N SER A 338 5.67 1.12 6.23
CA SER A 338 6.82 0.49 5.56
C SER A 338 8.08 1.35 5.67
N ILE A 339 9.26 0.76 5.44
CA ILE A 339 10.52 1.52 5.35
C ILE A 339 10.38 2.67 4.34
N TYR A 340 9.74 2.42 3.20
CA TYR A 340 9.47 3.45 2.20
C TYR A 340 8.63 4.59 2.77
N GLN A 341 7.51 4.27 3.41
CA GLN A 341 6.62 5.27 4.03
C GLN A 341 7.28 6.03 5.17
N TRP A 342 8.25 5.43 5.86
CA TRP A 342 9.02 6.05 6.93
C TRP A 342 10.08 7.03 6.40
N LEU A 343 10.81 6.63 5.35
CA LEU A 343 11.82 7.46 4.68
C LEU A 343 11.20 8.62 3.88
N LEU A 344 9.93 8.51 3.50
CA LEU A 344 9.18 9.60 2.88
C LEU A 344 8.96 10.79 3.82
N LEU A 345 8.98 10.56 5.14
CA LEU A 345 8.64 11.58 6.12
C LEU A 345 9.78 12.61 6.27
N PRO A 346 9.47 13.92 6.29
CA PRO A 346 10.47 14.94 6.59
C PRO A 346 11.22 14.68 7.91
N ALA A 347 12.51 15.04 7.95
CA ALA A 347 13.34 14.84 9.15
C ALA A 347 12.81 15.62 10.37
N SER A 348 12.33 16.85 10.17
CA SER A 348 11.66 17.66 11.18
C SER A 348 10.14 17.58 11.05
N LYS A 349 9.41 17.68 12.16
CA LYS A 349 7.94 17.74 12.16
C LYS A 349 7.45 18.86 11.23
N PRO A 350 6.67 18.56 10.18
CA PRO A 350 6.08 19.61 9.36
C PRO A 350 4.91 20.26 10.10
N ASN A 351 4.67 21.55 9.84
CA ASN A 351 3.52 22.28 10.41
C ASN A 351 2.18 21.78 9.87
N THR A 352 2.19 21.24 8.66
CA THR A 352 1.00 20.76 7.96
C THR A 352 1.32 19.48 7.21
N PHE A 353 0.30 18.70 6.86
CA PHE A 353 0.41 17.53 6.01
C PHE A 353 -0.71 17.47 4.98
N ALA A 354 -0.53 16.60 4.00
CA ALA A 354 -1.47 16.42 2.91
C ALA A 354 -2.01 14.99 2.87
N ALA A 355 -3.21 14.81 2.33
CA ALA A 355 -3.79 13.47 2.21
C ALA A 355 -4.78 13.33 1.05
N VAL A 356 -4.97 12.09 0.61
CA VAL A 356 -6.19 11.67 -0.07
C VAL A 356 -7.14 11.03 0.95
N VAL A 357 -8.40 11.44 0.94
CA VAL A 357 -9.45 10.94 1.83
C VAL A 357 -10.57 10.25 1.05
N GLY A 358 -11.09 9.15 1.59
CA GLY A 358 -12.20 8.40 1.00
C GLY A 358 -12.31 7.00 1.57
N ASN A 359 -13.25 6.20 1.04
CA ASN A 359 -13.39 4.81 1.44
C ASN A 359 -13.94 3.96 0.27
N PRO A 360 -13.21 2.92 -0.17
CA PRO A 360 -11.83 2.57 0.21
C PRO A 360 -10.79 3.51 -0.46
N VAL A 361 -9.61 3.68 0.17
CA VAL A 361 -8.58 4.63 -0.33
C VAL A 361 -7.12 4.17 -0.17
N LEU A 362 -6.86 3.12 0.61
CA LEU A 362 -5.48 2.68 0.91
C LEU A 362 -4.70 2.19 -0.33
N PHE A 363 -5.39 1.86 -1.42
CA PHE A 363 -4.80 1.51 -2.72
C PHE A 363 -4.51 2.72 -3.63
N SER A 364 -4.82 3.94 -3.19
CA SER A 364 -4.71 5.12 -4.03
C SER A 364 -3.27 5.33 -4.50
N ARG A 365 -3.11 5.71 -5.77
CA ARG A 365 -1.82 6.11 -6.34
C ARG A 365 -1.48 7.59 -6.03
N SER A 366 -2.40 8.33 -5.39
CA SER A 366 -2.19 9.76 -5.07
C SER A 366 -0.96 10.03 -4.20
N PRO A 367 -0.64 9.24 -3.15
CA PRO A 367 0.57 9.44 -2.36
C PRO A 367 1.85 9.50 -3.21
N GLU A 368 2.01 8.57 -4.16
CA GLU A 368 3.15 8.65 -5.08
C GLU A 368 3.01 9.75 -6.12
N LYS A 369 1.82 9.95 -6.68
CA LYS A 369 1.61 10.97 -7.71
C LYS A 369 1.93 12.39 -7.21
N HIS A 370 1.73 12.66 -5.92
CA HIS A 370 2.04 13.95 -5.31
C HIS A 370 3.34 13.96 -4.49
N ARG A 371 4.11 12.87 -4.46
CA ARG A 371 5.30 12.74 -3.63
C ARG A 371 6.27 13.90 -3.82
N GLU A 372 6.66 14.16 -5.06
CA GLU A 372 7.64 15.20 -5.38
C GLU A 372 7.12 16.60 -5.04
N PHE A 373 5.87 16.87 -5.42
CA PHE A 373 5.20 18.14 -5.14
C PHE A 373 5.18 18.49 -3.64
N PHE A 374 4.95 17.51 -2.76
CA PHE A 374 4.94 17.74 -1.32
C PHE A 374 6.33 17.65 -0.67
N ARG A 375 7.28 16.91 -1.28
CA ARG A 375 8.69 16.94 -0.89
C ARG A 375 9.25 18.36 -0.98
N GLU A 376 8.99 19.07 -2.08
CA GLU A 376 9.39 20.48 -2.25
C GLU A 376 8.76 21.41 -1.21
N LYS A 377 7.52 21.12 -0.80
CA LYS A 377 6.82 21.83 0.29
C LYS A 377 7.23 21.40 1.70
N LYS A 378 8.25 20.54 1.83
CA LYS A 378 8.75 19.99 3.11
C LYS A 378 7.65 19.35 3.95
N THR A 379 6.72 18.68 3.30
CA THR A 379 5.66 17.90 3.94
C THR A 379 5.48 16.58 3.21
N PHE A 380 4.51 15.77 3.60
CA PHE A 380 4.23 14.48 3.01
C PHE A 380 2.75 14.35 2.64
N PHE A 381 2.47 13.41 1.73
CA PHE A 381 1.12 13.08 1.29
C PHE A 381 0.82 11.62 1.65
N THR A 382 -0.31 11.38 2.32
CA THR A 382 -0.72 10.03 2.76
C THR A 382 -2.16 9.71 2.36
N ALA A 383 -2.65 8.52 2.71
CA ALA A 383 -4.02 8.10 2.49
C ALA A 383 -4.74 7.91 3.84
N ILE A 384 -5.92 8.51 3.98
CA ILE A 384 -6.74 8.41 5.21
C ILE A 384 -8.10 7.85 4.84
N GLN A 385 -8.37 6.63 5.32
CA GLN A 385 -9.65 5.99 5.07
C GLN A 385 -10.74 6.60 5.94
N LEU A 386 -11.71 7.25 5.29
CA LEU A 386 -12.85 7.92 5.90
C LEU A 386 -14.14 7.49 5.21
N SER A 387 -15.06 6.89 5.96
CA SER A 387 -16.47 6.84 5.57
C SER A 387 -17.12 8.22 5.70
N GLU A 388 -18.36 8.38 5.25
CA GLU A 388 -19.12 9.63 5.44
C GLU A 388 -19.31 9.95 6.94
N ALA A 389 -19.53 8.91 7.76
CA ALA A 389 -19.64 9.07 9.21
C ALA A 389 -18.30 9.52 9.83
N ASP A 390 -17.20 8.84 9.47
CA ASP A 390 -15.85 9.21 9.94
C ASP A 390 -15.50 10.66 9.52
N PHE A 391 -15.89 11.08 8.31
CA PHE A 391 -15.62 12.44 7.84
C PHE A 391 -16.34 13.49 8.70
N ASN A 392 -17.61 13.25 9.04
CA ASN A 392 -18.36 14.18 9.88
C ASN A 392 -17.79 14.25 11.31
N GLU A 393 -17.27 13.14 11.82
CA GLU A 393 -16.72 13.03 13.18
C GLU A 393 -15.30 13.60 13.29
N ALA A 394 -14.41 13.27 12.35
CA ALA A 394 -12.97 13.40 12.53
C ALA A 394 -12.31 14.48 11.66
N PHE A 395 -12.98 15.01 10.62
CA PHE A 395 -12.32 15.90 9.67
C PHE A 395 -11.78 17.20 10.30
N ASP A 396 -12.52 17.79 11.25
CA ASP A 396 -12.06 18.98 11.97
C ASP A 396 -10.86 18.68 12.89
N TRP A 397 -10.83 17.48 13.49
CA TRP A 397 -9.66 17.04 14.24
C TRP A 397 -8.44 16.81 13.34
N LEU A 398 -8.62 16.25 12.14
CA LEU A 398 -7.54 16.12 11.17
C LEU A 398 -6.98 17.50 10.76
N ILE A 399 -7.84 18.51 10.57
CA ILE A 399 -7.43 19.90 10.34
C ILE A 399 -6.59 20.40 11.54
N ALA A 400 -7.05 20.18 12.77
CA ALA A 400 -6.32 20.56 13.98
C ALA A 400 -4.96 19.85 14.13
N LEU A 401 -4.82 18.62 13.60
CA LEU A 401 -3.55 17.91 13.50
C LEU A 401 -2.61 18.47 12.42
N GLY A 402 -3.11 19.35 11.54
CA GLY A 402 -2.34 20.00 10.48
C GLY A 402 -2.70 19.56 9.07
N LEU A 403 -3.83 18.86 8.84
CA LEU A 403 -4.27 18.54 7.48
C LEU A 403 -4.54 19.84 6.72
N LYS A 404 -3.87 20.03 5.57
CA LYS A 404 -3.96 21.27 4.77
C LYS A 404 -4.39 21.06 3.33
N TYR A 405 -3.81 20.07 2.66
CA TYR A 405 -4.05 19.80 1.24
C TYR A 405 -4.77 18.48 1.11
N VAL A 406 -5.98 18.47 0.55
CA VAL A 406 -6.83 17.28 0.58
C VAL A 406 -7.33 16.93 -0.80
N ALA A 407 -6.91 15.78 -1.33
CA ALA A 407 -7.63 15.13 -2.43
C ALA A 407 -8.81 14.35 -1.85
N VAL A 408 -9.99 14.45 -2.44
CA VAL A 408 -11.21 13.81 -1.94
C VAL A 408 -11.75 12.85 -2.99
N THR A 409 -11.91 11.58 -2.61
CA THR A 409 -12.52 10.55 -3.47
C THR A 409 -13.84 10.05 -2.89
N SER A 410 -14.47 9.10 -3.59
CA SER A 410 -15.72 8.46 -3.15
C SER A 410 -15.60 7.91 -1.71
N PRO A 411 -16.65 8.03 -0.88
CA PRO A 411 -17.96 8.67 -1.15
C PRO A 411 -18.01 10.19 -0.85
N LEU A 412 -16.90 10.81 -0.46
CA LEU A 412 -16.90 12.06 0.32
C LEU A 412 -17.04 13.36 -0.47
N LYS A 413 -17.11 13.31 -1.81
CA LYS A 413 -17.04 14.52 -2.65
C LYS A 413 -18.15 15.53 -2.37
N LYS A 414 -19.35 15.05 -2.00
CA LYS A 414 -20.46 15.91 -1.58
C LYS A 414 -20.22 16.49 -0.19
N ASN A 415 -19.81 15.67 0.77
CA ASN A 415 -19.47 16.11 2.13
C ASN A 415 -18.39 17.21 2.10
N ALA A 416 -17.35 17.01 1.29
CA ALA A 416 -16.28 17.98 1.10
C ALA A 416 -16.77 19.32 0.55
N PHE A 417 -17.70 19.31 -0.42
CA PHE A 417 -18.32 20.52 -0.93
C PHE A 417 -19.11 21.25 0.16
N TYR A 418 -19.99 20.55 0.88
CA TYR A 418 -20.81 21.17 1.93
C TYR A 418 -20.01 21.61 3.16
N LYS A 419 -18.84 21.02 3.40
CA LYS A 419 -17.89 21.44 4.45
C LYS A 419 -17.08 22.67 4.04
N SER A 420 -16.98 22.97 2.74
CA SER A 420 -16.19 24.10 2.25
C SER A 420 -16.84 25.46 2.57
N THR A 421 -16.01 26.46 2.84
CA THR A 421 -16.47 27.85 3.05
C THR A 421 -16.51 28.63 1.74
N GLN A 422 -15.65 28.27 0.78
CA GLN A 422 -15.58 28.85 -0.54
C GLN A 422 -15.37 27.76 -1.57
N SER A 423 -16.04 27.88 -2.73
CA SER A 423 -15.95 26.90 -3.80
C SER A 423 -15.96 27.56 -5.16
N THR A 424 -15.26 26.97 -6.12
CA THR A 424 -15.26 27.43 -7.52
C THR A 424 -16.62 27.23 -8.20
N ASN A 425 -16.85 27.92 -9.33
CA ASN A 425 -18.09 27.79 -10.11
C ASN A 425 -18.37 26.34 -10.52
N LEU A 426 -17.31 25.58 -10.83
CA LEU A 426 -17.44 24.18 -11.23
C LEU A 426 -17.88 23.29 -10.08
N SER A 427 -17.30 23.50 -8.88
CA SER A 427 -17.76 22.83 -7.66
C SER A 427 -19.21 23.17 -7.31
N GLN A 428 -19.61 24.45 -7.47
CA GLN A 428 -21.00 24.88 -7.25
C GLN A 428 -21.96 24.23 -8.23
N GLN A 429 -21.60 24.18 -9.51
CA GLN A 429 -22.40 23.57 -10.57
C GLN A 429 -22.69 22.09 -10.29
N PHE A 430 -21.72 21.33 -9.80
CA PHE A 430 -21.86 19.90 -9.54
C PHE A 430 -22.15 19.53 -8.09
N GLN A 431 -22.17 20.50 -7.17
CA GLN A 431 -22.29 20.31 -5.73
C GLN A 431 -21.34 19.23 -5.18
N THR A 432 -20.11 19.20 -5.70
CA THR A 432 -19.09 18.21 -5.36
C THR A 432 -17.71 18.85 -5.42
N ALA A 433 -16.83 18.43 -4.52
CA ALA A 433 -15.43 18.84 -4.47
C ALA A 433 -14.54 17.60 -4.35
N ASN A 434 -13.51 17.51 -5.19
CA ASN A 434 -12.49 16.45 -5.11
C ASN A 434 -11.12 17.01 -4.66
N THR A 435 -11.04 18.32 -4.40
CA THR A 435 -9.81 19.03 -4.06
C THR A 435 -10.12 20.11 -3.04
N LEU A 436 -9.52 20.04 -1.85
CA LEU A 436 -9.64 21.06 -0.81
C LEU A 436 -8.28 21.67 -0.46
N LEU A 437 -8.32 22.94 -0.05
CA LEU A 437 -7.22 23.66 0.57
C LEU A 437 -7.73 24.32 1.86
N ILE A 438 -7.07 24.05 2.98
CA ILE A 438 -7.44 24.60 4.29
C ILE A 438 -6.48 25.73 4.66
N GLU A 439 -7.02 26.93 4.90
CA GLU A 439 -6.26 28.11 5.34
C GLU A 439 -6.95 28.79 6.53
N GLY A 440 -6.43 28.52 7.72
CA GLY A 440 -7.06 28.96 8.96
C GLY A 440 -8.50 28.43 9.04
N PRO A 441 -9.52 29.29 9.20
CA PRO A 441 -10.92 28.86 9.24
C PRO A 441 -11.53 28.64 7.84
N GLN A 442 -10.83 28.98 6.76
CA GLN A 442 -11.35 28.88 5.41
C GLN A 442 -11.02 27.51 4.80
N ILE A 443 -12.01 26.91 4.14
CA ILE A 443 -11.86 25.68 3.37
C ILE A 443 -12.26 26.00 1.93
N PHE A 444 -11.27 26.08 1.05
CA PHE A 444 -11.46 26.32 -0.37
C PHE A 444 -11.64 24.99 -1.11
N ALA A 445 -12.61 24.93 -2.03
CA ALA A 445 -12.98 23.72 -2.75
C ALA A 445 -12.97 23.88 -4.28
N GLU A 446 -12.46 22.85 -4.96
CA GLU A 446 -12.43 22.71 -6.41
C GLU A 446 -12.84 21.28 -6.85
N ASN A 447 -13.34 21.18 -8.08
CA ASN A 447 -13.65 19.94 -8.77
C ASN A 447 -12.73 19.78 -10.00
N THR A 448 -11.67 18.99 -9.85
CA THR A 448 -10.70 18.70 -10.90
C THR A 448 -11.03 17.43 -11.71
N ASP A 449 -12.08 16.68 -11.31
CA ASP A 449 -12.50 15.45 -12.02
C ASP A 449 -13.03 15.76 -13.42
N ALA A 450 -13.71 16.90 -13.62
CA ALA A 450 -14.26 17.26 -14.92
C ALA A 450 -13.17 17.39 -15.99
N GLU A 451 -12.03 17.99 -15.63
CA GLU A 451 -10.87 18.09 -16.51
C GLU A 451 -10.23 16.71 -16.74
N GLY A 452 -10.13 15.90 -15.69
CA GLY A 452 -9.67 14.52 -15.80
C GLY A 452 -10.52 13.69 -16.76
N PHE A 453 -11.84 13.81 -16.66
CA PHE A 453 -12.77 13.07 -17.52
C PHE A 453 -12.72 13.54 -18.97
N LYS A 454 -12.61 14.86 -19.23
CA LYS A 454 -12.38 15.38 -20.58
C LYS A 454 -11.11 14.80 -21.21
N SER A 455 -10.01 14.75 -20.45
CA SER A 455 -8.76 14.14 -20.90
C SER A 455 -8.93 12.66 -21.24
N LEU A 456 -9.65 11.90 -20.41
CA LEU A 456 -9.95 10.49 -20.68
C LEU A 456 -10.79 10.28 -21.94
N ILE A 457 -11.81 11.11 -22.16
CA ILE A 457 -12.63 11.05 -23.38
C ILE A 457 -11.82 11.41 -24.62
N HIS A 458 -10.89 12.37 -24.51
CA HIS A 458 -9.98 12.70 -25.59
C HIS A 458 -9.05 11.52 -25.94
N LEU A 459 -8.46 10.87 -24.93
CA LEU A 459 -7.65 9.66 -25.10
C LEU A 459 -8.44 8.49 -25.69
N ALA A 460 -9.76 8.48 -25.52
CA ALA A 460 -10.62 7.41 -26.02
C ALA A 460 -10.86 7.46 -27.53
N GLU A 461 -10.52 8.56 -28.20
CA GLU A 461 -10.70 8.74 -29.64
C GLU A 461 -12.10 8.31 -30.10
N ILE A 462 -13.12 8.74 -29.34
CA ILE A 462 -14.52 8.44 -29.64
C ILE A 462 -14.89 9.14 -30.94
N LYS A 463 -15.44 8.35 -31.88
CA LYS A 463 -15.84 8.82 -33.21
C LYS A 463 -17.16 9.59 -33.11
N PRO A 464 -17.41 10.59 -33.98
CA PRO A 464 -18.62 11.41 -33.93
C PRO A 464 -19.94 10.63 -33.96
N ASN A 465 -19.96 9.45 -34.61
CA ASN A 465 -21.15 8.62 -34.77
C ASN A 465 -21.21 7.43 -33.82
N ASP A 466 -20.27 7.29 -32.87
CA ASP A 466 -20.33 6.20 -31.90
C ASP A 466 -21.55 6.35 -31.00
N SER A 467 -22.31 5.26 -30.84
CA SER A 467 -23.30 5.12 -29.77
C SER A 467 -22.58 4.90 -28.44
N ILE A 468 -22.78 5.81 -27.48
CA ILE A 468 -22.11 5.77 -26.17
C ILE A 468 -23.11 5.32 -25.10
N ALA A 469 -22.71 4.32 -24.29
CA ALA A 469 -23.41 3.93 -23.08
C ALA A 469 -22.55 4.24 -21.85
N VAL A 470 -23.08 4.97 -20.88
CA VAL A 470 -22.47 5.14 -19.56
C VAL A 470 -23.07 4.12 -18.61
N TRP A 471 -22.23 3.24 -18.07
CA TRP A 471 -22.62 2.20 -17.12
C TRP A 471 -22.34 2.65 -15.68
N GLY A 472 -23.41 3.03 -14.97
CA GLY A 472 -23.35 3.52 -13.59
C GLY A 472 -23.17 5.03 -13.49
N GLY A 473 -22.35 5.47 -12.53
CA GLY A 473 -21.87 6.85 -12.48
C GLY A 473 -22.10 7.61 -11.19
N GLY A 474 -23.01 7.16 -10.32
CA GLY A 474 -23.17 7.67 -8.95
C GLY A 474 -22.89 9.18 -8.78
N GLY A 475 -21.90 9.51 -7.94
CA GLY A 475 -21.48 10.91 -7.67
C GLY A 475 -20.77 11.63 -8.83
N THR A 476 -20.42 10.95 -9.91
CA THR A 476 -19.80 11.53 -11.13
C THR A 476 -20.80 11.77 -12.27
N LEU A 477 -22.07 11.39 -12.08
CA LEU A 477 -23.08 11.44 -13.13
C LEU A 477 -23.30 12.85 -13.71
N ALA A 478 -23.40 13.87 -12.85
CA ALA A 478 -23.60 15.25 -13.28
C ALA A 478 -22.44 15.75 -14.16
N MET A 479 -21.20 15.44 -13.74
CA MET A 479 -20.00 15.74 -14.51
C MET A 479 -20.01 15.00 -15.86
N MET A 480 -20.32 13.70 -15.89
CA MET A 480 -20.36 12.93 -17.15
C MET A 480 -21.41 13.46 -18.12
N LYS A 481 -22.61 13.80 -17.64
CA LYS A 481 -23.66 14.42 -18.47
C LYS A 481 -23.22 15.75 -19.09
N SER A 482 -22.33 16.49 -18.43
CA SER A 482 -21.83 17.75 -18.97
C SER A 482 -20.79 17.58 -20.07
N VAL A 483 -20.04 16.45 -20.07
CA VAL A 483 -18.95 16.19 -21.02
C VAL A 483 -19.38 15.29 -22.19
N VAL A 484 -20.27 14.33 -21.95
CA VAL A 484 -20.85 13.43 -22.98
C VAL A 484 -22.39 13.47 -22.94
N PRO A 485 -23.01 14.63 -23.21
CA PRO A 485 -24.47 14.79 -23.15
C PRO A 485 -25.25 13.88 -24.11
N GLN A 486 -24.60 13.41 -25.18
CA GLN A 486 -25.16 12.49 -26.18
C GLN A 486 -25.23 11.03 -25.73
N ALA A 487 -24.63 10.66 -24.60
CA ALA A 487 -24.58 9.28 -24.14
C ALA A 487 -25.91 8.79 -23.54
N HIS A 488 -26.17 7.49 -23.63
CA HIS A 488 -27.23 6.82 -22.91
C HIS A 488 -26.74 6.40 -21.52
N PHE A 489 -27.48 6.78 -20.47
CA PHE A 489 -27.08 6.54 -19.08
C PHE A 489 -27.87 5.38 -18.48
N TYR A 490 -27.14 4.39 -17.95
CA TYR A 490 -27.72 3.18 -17.38
C TYR A 490 -27.32 2.99 -15.92
N SER A 491 -28.26 2.47 -15.12
CA SER A 491 -27.96 2.06 -13.76
C SER A 491 -27.23 0.72 -13.76
N SER A 492 -26.15 0.61 -12.99
CA SER A 492 -25.46 -0.66 -12.78
C SER A 492 -26.10 -1.52 -11.67
N ARG A 493 -27.25 -1.11 -11.12
CA ARG A 493 -27.92 -1.77 -9.98
C ARG A 493 -29.39 -2.11 -10.23
N ALA A 494 -29.96 -1.61 -11.33
CA ALA A 494 -31.38 -1.75 -11.63
C ALA A 494 -31.56 -2.40 -13.01
N PRO A 495 -32.64 -3.19 -13.22
CA PRO A 495 -32.94 -3.79 -14.52
C PRO A 495 -33.13 -2.74 -15.61
N MET A 496 -32.71 -3.06 -16.84
CA MET A 496 -32.85 -2.18 -18.00
C MET A 496 -34.20 -2.36 -18.69
N LEU A 497 -34.91 -1.25 -18.96
CA LEU A 497 -36.18 -1.25 -19.70
C LEU A 497 -36.03 -0.91 -21.20
N ASN A 498 -34.96 -0.19 -21.61
CA ASN A 498 -34.66 0.18 -23.00
C ASN A 498 -33.17 0.00 -23.31
N GLN A 499 -32.84 -0.79 -24.34
CA GLN A 499 -31.47 -1.14 -24.70
C GLN A 499 -31.13 -0.66 -26.11
N THR A 500 -30.05 0.09 -26.24
CA THR A 500 -29.42 0.38 -27.53
C THR A 500 -28.03 -0.26 -27.54
N GLN A 501 -27.63 -0.85 -28.67
CA GLN A 501 -26.29 -1.41 -28.83
C GLN A 501 -25.26 -0.26 -28.82
N PRO A 502 -24.31 -0.24 -27.87
CA PRO A 502 -23.26 0.79 -27.86
C PRO A 502 -22.04 0.35 -28.67
N ASP A 503 -21.39 1.32 -29.29
CA ASP A 503 -20.02 1.17 -29.80
C ASP A 503 -19.01 1.33 -28.65
N VAL A 504 -19.28 2.27 -27.75
CA VAL A 504 -18.41 2.60 -26.61
C VAL A 504 -19.17 2.47 -25.30
N VAL A 505 -18.60 1.75 -24.34
CA VAL A 505 -19.11 1.71 -22.96
C VAL A 505 -18.16 2.46 -22.05
N ILE A 506 -18.66 3.50 -21.39
CA ILE A 506 -17.99 4.22 -20.32
C ILE A 506 -18.33 3.54 -19.00
N TRP A 507 -17.37 2.83 -18.41
CA TRP A 507 -17.54 2.11 -17.15
C TRP A 507 -17.28 3.04 -15.96
N SER A 508 -18.28 3.27 -15.12
CA SER A 508 -18.23 4.26 -14.03
C SER A 508 -18.75 3.71 -12.70
N THR A 509 -18.61 2.41 -12.49
CA THR A 509 -19.12 1.71 -11.30
C THR A 509 -18.03 0.85 -10.65
N PRO A 510 -17.93 0.84 -9.31
CA PRO A 510 -16.98 -0.03 -8.61
C PRO A 510 -17.41 -1.49 -8.65
N ARG A 511 -16.47 -2.39 -8.34
CA ARG A 511 -16.78 -3.81 -8.08
C ARG A 511 -17.50 -3.92 -6.73
N THR A 512 -18.77 -4.30 -6.75
CA THR A 512 -19.56 -4.65 -5.56
C THR A 512 -20.50 -5.80 -5.90
N GLU A 513 -21.03 -6.49 -4.89
CA GLU A 513 -22.03 -7.56 -5.09
C GLU A 513 -23.32 -7.07 -5.76
N GLN A 514 -23.60 -5.76 -5.66
CA GLN A 514 -24.76 -5.13 -6.28
C GLN A 514 -24.51 -4.68 -7.74
N THR A 515 -23.27 -4.69 -8.20
CA THR A 515 -22.92 -4.27 -9.55
C THR A 515 -23.31 -5.35 -10.55
N GLN A 516 -24.30 -5.02 -11.39
CA GLN A 516 -24.77 -5.87 -12.47
C GLN A 516 -23.93 -5.68 -13.74
N TRP A 517 -23.78 -6.75 -14.51
CA TRP A 517 -23.16 -6.73 -15.82
C TRP A 517 -24.05 -6.03 -16.85
N PRO A 518 -23.46 -5.34 -17.84
CA PRO A 518 -24.19 -4.92 -19.02
C PRO A 518 -24.80 -6.12 -19.77
N PRO A 519 -25.83 -5.91 -20.61
CA PRO A 519 -26.47 -6.96 -21.38
C PRO A 519 -25.48 -7.85 -22.15
N GLU A 520 -25.70 -9.16 -22.12
CA GLU A 520 -24.76 -10.12 -22.74
C GLU A 520 -24.71 -10.01 -24.27
N ASN A 521 -25.76 -9.51 -24.90
CA ASN A 521 -25.79 -9.27 -26.34
C ASN A 521 -24.98 -8.04 -26.78
N TRP A 522 -24.55 -7.17 -25.86
CA TRP A 522 -23.75 -6.00 -26.21
C TRP A 522 -22.38 -6.41 -26.78
N ASN A 523 -22.01 -5.83 -27.93
CA ASN A 523 -20.71 -6.02 -28.55
C ASN A 523 -19.95 -4.68 -28.78
N PRO A 524 -19.51 -3.98 -27.72
CA PRO A 524 -18.81 -2.71 -27.86
C PRO A 524 -17.42 -2.91 -28.45
N ARG A 525 -16.95 -1.94 -29.26
CA ARG A 525 -15.57 -1.91 -29.77
C ARG A 525 -14.56 -1.45 -28.71
N LEU A 526 -15.03 -0.67 -27.72
CA LEU A 526 -14.19 0.00 -26.74
C LEU A 526 -14.88 0.10 -25.37
N ILE A 527 -14.14 -0.21 -24.31
CA ILE A 527 -14.47 0.13 -22.92
C ILE A 527 -13.57 1.26 -22.45
N VAL A 528 -14.16 2.34 -21.95
CA VAL A 528 -13.47 3.45 -21.28
C VAL A 528 -13.80 3.38 -19.80
N ASP A 529 -12.85 2.97 -18.98
CA ASP A 529 -13.09 2.76 -17.55
C ASP A 529 -12.62 3.97 -16.74
N LEU A 530 -13.45 4.49 -15.83
CA LEU A 530 -13.02 5.52 -14.88
C LEU A 530 -12.13 4.91 -13.79
N ASN A 531 -12.18 3.59 -13.59
CA ASN A 531 -11.34 2.87 -12.67
C ASN A 531 -9.95 2.61 -13.28
N TYR A 532 -8.91 2.80 -12.49
CA TYR A 532 -7.52 2.49 -12.85
C TYR A 532 -6.98 1.26 -12.12
N ARG A 533 -7.82 0.57 -11.34
CA ARG A 533 -7.45 -0.67 -10.67
C ARG A 533 -7.38 -1.84 -11.65
N GLU A 534 -6.43 -2.71 -11.39
CA GLU A 534 -6.15 -3.88 -12.23
C GLU A 534 -7.17 -5.02 -12.04
N ASN A 535 -8.11 -4.89 -11.10
CA ASN A 535 -9.22 -5.80 -10.89
C ASN A 535 -10.59 -5.17 -11.24
N SER A 536 -10.61 -4.11 -12.04
CA SER A 536 -11.86 -3.45 -12.43
C SER A 536 -12.80 -4.40 -13.19
N MET A 537 -14.10 -4.31 -12.92
CA MET A 537 -15.12 -5.03 -13.69
C MET A 537 -15.20 -4.53 -15.14
N GLY A 538 -14.88 -3.27 -15.43
CA GLY A 538 -14.80 -2.77 -16.81
C GLY A 538 -13.69 -3.46 -17.61
N LEU A 539 -12.54 -3.70 -16.99
CA LEU A 539 -11.44 -4.47 -17.58
C LEU A 539 -11.83 -5.94 -17.81
N GLU A 540 -12.51 -6.55 -16.85
CA GLU A 540 -13.06 -7.91 -16.98
C GLU A 540 -14.06 -8.01 -18.15
N TYR A 541 -14.94 -7.01 -18.27
CA TYR A 541 -15.91 -6.93 -19.35
C TYR A 541 -15.23 -6.77 -20.72
N ALA A 542 -14.19 -5.94 -20.81
CA ALA A 542 -13.39 -5.80 -22.02
C ALA A 542 -12.73 -7.13 -22.42
N GLN A 543 -12.23 -7.90 -21.44
CA GLN A 543 -11.69 -9.25 -21.68
C GLN A 543 -12.77 -10.21 -22.19
N LYS A 544 -13.96 -10.23 -21.57
CA LYS A 544 -15.10 -11.07 -21.99
C LYS A 544 -15.55 -10.74 -23.42
N LYS A 545 -15.55 -9.45 -23.78
CA LYS A 545 -15.97 -8.96 -25.10
C LYS A 545 -14.86 -8.91 -26.14
N LYS A 546 -13.61 -9.20 -25.74
CA LYS A 546 -12.43 -9.15 -26.61
C LYS A 546 -12.31 -7.81 -27.35
N CYS A 547 -12.57 -6.72 -26.64
CA CYS A 547 -12.57 -5.37 -27.21
C CYS A 547 -11.48 -4.49 -26.60
N SER A 548 -11.29 -3.31 -27.17
CA SER A 548 -10.27 -2.37 -26.69
C SER A 548 -10.63 -1.86 -25.29
N TYR A 549 -9.62 -1.54 -24.49
CA TYR A 549 -9.78 -1.05 -23.12
C TYR A 549 -8.90 0.17 -22.87
N ILE A 550 -9.48 1.21 -22.29
CA ILE A 550 -8.77 2.40 -21.84
C ILE A 550 -9.01 2.55 -20.34
N SER A 551 -7.91 2.58 -19.59
CA SER A 551 -7.92 2.71 -18.13
C SER A 551 -8.18 4.16 -17.69
N GLY A 552 -8.78 4.31 -16.52
CA GLY A 552 -8.97 5.59 -15.85
C GLY A 552 -7.67 6.27 -15.40
N LEU A 553 -6.50 5.69 -15.68
CA LEU A 553 -5.20 6.26 -15.35
C LEU A 553 -4.98 7.63 -16.02
N GLY A 554 -5.50 7.81 -17.24
CA GLY A 554 -5.48 9.12 -17.93
C GLY A 554 -6.23 10.19 -17.15
N MET A 555 -7.47 9.88 -16.72
CA MET A 555 -8.26 10.75 -15.85
C MET A 555 -7.55 11.04 -14.52
N PHE A 556 -7.03 10.00 -13.86
CA PHE A 556 -6.30 10.13 -12.59
C PHE A 556 -5.10 11.08 -12.70
N ASN A 557 -4.32 10.95 -13.78
CA ASN A 557 -3.15 11.80 -14.01
C ASN A 557 -3.55 13.25 -14.26
N ALA A 558 -4.54 13.50 -15.11
CA ALA A 558 -5.02 14.83 -15.41
C ALA A 558 -5.64 15.53 -14.19
N GLN A 559 -6.48 14.84 -13.41
CA GLN A 559 -7.05 15.44 -12.18
C GLN A 559 -5.97 15.72 -11.12
N ALA A 560 -4.94 14.87 -11.01
CA ALA A 560 -3.84 15.08 -10.06
C ALA A 560 -2.97 16.29 -10.42
N MET A 561 -2.72 16.53 -11.71
CA MET A 561 -2.02 17.74 -12.17
C MET A 561 -2.84 19.00 -11.88
N SER A 562 -4.16 18.95 -12.13
CA SER A 562 -5.07 20.05 -11.80
C SER A 562 -5.12 20.33 -10.29
N GLN A 563 -5.06 19.31 -9.44
CA GLN A 563 -4.92 19.46 -7.99
C GLN A 563 -3.65 20.21 -7.59
N GLN A 564 -2.48 19.80 -8.12
CA GLN A 564 -1.21 20.46 -7.85
C GLN A 564 -1.23 21.93 -8.30
N LYS A 565 -1.82 22.22 -9.46
CA LYS A 565 -2.00 23.58 -9.95
C LYS A 565 -2.84 24.41 -8.98
N TYR A 566 -3.98 23.88 -8.54
CA TYR A 566 -4.87 24.56 -7.60
C TYR A 566 -4.16 24.87 -6.26
N TRP A 567 -3.45 23.90 -5.69
CA TRP A 567 -2.68 24.07 -4.45
C TRP A 567 -1.43 24.96 -4.58
N SER A 568 -1.08 25.40 -5.79
CA SER A 568 0.02 26.32 -6.05
C SER A 568 -0.43 27.76 -6.29
N GLN A 569 -1.71 27.97 -6.59
CA GLN A 569 -2.28 29.28 -6.93
C GLN A 569 -2.76 30.08 -5.71
N LYS A 570 -2.82 29.43 -4.55
CA LYS A 570 -3.20 29.96 -3.24
C LYS A 570 -2.04 29.63 -2.31
#